data_AF-A0A962IEG4-F1
#
_entry.id   AF-A0A962IEG4-F1
#
_cell.length_a   1.000
_cell.length_b   1.000
_cell.length_c   1.000
_cell.angle_alpha   90.00
_cell.angle_beta   90.00
_cell.angle_gamma   90.00
#
_symmetry.space_group_name_H-M   'P 1'
#
loop_
_entity.id
_entity.type
_entity.pdbx_description
1 polymer ?
#
loop_
_entity_poly.entity_id
_entity_poly.type
_entity_poly.pdbx_seq_one_letter_code
_entity_poly.pdbx_strand_id
1 'polypeptide(L)'
;MTTALISHSDCIFHDNGDPYHPESPKRIGAITDRLISSGVDWIIRHYDAEPASREQLERAHTPAYIQRVFDSAPQGQELILLDGDTGMNRYSLSAALHAAGAVVMGVDLVLKQQHRNVF
;
A
#
# COMPACT_ATOMS: atom_id res chain seq x y z
N MET A 1 12.60 10.53 20.08
CA MET A 1 12.51 10.28 18.62
C MET A 1 11.47 9.20 18.43
N THR A 2 10.51 9.48 17.57
CA THR A 2 9.28 8.71 17.40
C THR A 2 9.38 7.93 16.09
N THR A 3 9.00 6.65 16.08
CA THR A 3 8.91 5.85 14.85
C THR A 3 7.84 6.45 13.93
N ALA A 4 8.11 6.53 12.63
CA ALA A 4 7.07 6.89 11.66
C ALA A 4 6.29 5.65 11.23
N LEU A 5 4.98 5.79 11.02
CA LEU A 5 4.12 4.80 10.39
C LEU A 5 3.53 5.42 9.13
N ILE A 6 3.74 4.78 7.98
CA ILE A 6 3.30 5.27 6.68
C ILE A 6 2.21 4.36 6.14
N SER A 7 1.07 4.93 5.80
CA SER A 7 -0.06 4.18 5.24
C SER A 7 -0.86 5.08 4.28
N HIS A 8 -1.92 4.56 3.68
CA HIS A 8 -2.87 5.35 2.92
C HIS A 8 -4.26 4.73 3.00
N SER A 9 -5.30 5.57 3.03
CA SER A 9 -6.69 5.12 3.11
C SER A 9 -7.11 4.25 1.93
N ASP A 10 -6.50 4.42 0.75
CA ASP A 10 -6.88 3.63 -0.42
C ASP A 10 -6.56 2.14 -0.26
N CYS A 11 -5.55 1.81 0.55
CA CYS A 11 -5.12 0.43 0.78
C CYS A 11 -6.22 -0.44 1.41
N ILE A 12 -7.15 0.14 2.17
CA ILE A 12 -8.26 -0.62 2.77
C ILE A 12 -9.38 -0.96 1.76
N PHE A 13 -9.36 -0.37 0.56
CA PHE A 13 -10.36 -0.66 -0.47
C PHE A 13 -9.89 -1.70 -1.49
N HIS A 14 -8.62 -2.11 -1.47
CA HIS A 14 -8.15 -3.26 -2.24
C HIS A 14 -8.75 -4.55 -1.67
N ASP A 15 -9.28 -5.39 -2.54
CA ASP A 15 -9.83 -6.69 -2.18
C ASP A 15 -9.54 -7.68 -3.32
N ASN A 16 -9.07 -8.87 -2.94
CA ASN A 16 -8.74 -9.94 -3.89
C ASN A 16 -9.98 -10.69 -4.41
N GLY A 17 -11.18 -10.29 -4.00
CA GLY A 17 -12.48 -10.75 -4.51
C GLY A 17 -12.99 -12.07 -3.92
N ASP A 18 -12.15 -12.81 -3.20
CA ASP A 18 -12.54 -14.01 -2.45
C ASP A 18 -12.65 -13.67 -0.94
N PRO A 19 -13.83 -13.85 -0.31
CA PRO A 19 -14.02 -13.68 1.13
C PRO A 19 -13.11 -14.52 2.03
N TYR A 20 -12.54 -15.61 1.49
CA TYR A 20 -11.61 -16.50 2.19
C TYR A 20 -10.14 -16.19 1.88
N HIS A 21 -9.87 -15.21 1.01
CA HIS A 21 -8.51 -14.82 0.68
C HIS A 21 -7.80 -14.30 1.96
N PRO A 22 -6.60 -14.82 2.28
CA PRO A 22 -5.90 -14.42 3.49
C PRO A 22 -5.47 -12.95 3.43
N GLU A 23 -5.15 -12.45 2.24
CA GLU A 23 -4.92 -11.03 1.98
C GLU A 23 -6.28 -10.32 1.84
N SER A 24 -6.68 -9.62 2.90
CA SER A 24 -7.95 -8.88 2.96
C SER A 24 -7.78 -7.55 3.72
N PRO A 25 -8.65 -6.54 3.46
CA PRO A 25 -8.64 -5.26 4.17
C PRO A 25 -8.62 -5.36 5.70
N LYS A 26 -9.22 -6.43 6.24
CA LYS A 26 -9.29 -6.70 7.68
C LYS A 26 -7.90 -6.77 8.33
N ARG A 27 -6.85 -7.12 7.57
CA ARG A 27 -5.46 -7.13 8.05
C ARG A 27 -5.00 -5.74 8.51
N ILE A 28 -5.29 -4.70 7.72
CA ILE A 28 -4.94 -3.32 8.06
C ILE A 28 -5.77 -2.87 9.27
N GLY A 29 -7.08 -3.15 9.26
CA GLY A 29 -7.96 -2.83 10.40
C GLY A 29 -7.47 -3.44 11.71
N ALA A 30 -7.08 -4.73 11.70
CA ALA A 30 -6.56 -5.42 12.88
C ALA A 30 -5.24 -4.81 13.40
N ILE A 31 -4.36 -4.35 12.51
CA ILE A 31 -3.12 -3.65 12.88
C ILE A 31 -3.48 -2.32 13.55
N THR A 32 -4.35 -1.52 12.95
CA THR A 32 -4.80 -0.24 13.50
C THR A 32 -5.44 -0.41 14.88
N ASP A 33 -6.34 -1.39 15.04
CA ASP A 33 -6.99 -1.68 16.32
C ASP A 33 -5.96 -2.06 17.40
N ARG A 34 -4.92 -2.81 17.05
CA ARG A 34 -3.84 -3.15 17.99
C ARG A 34 -2.93 -1.98 18.31
N LEU A 35 -2.63 -1.10 17.36
CA LEU A 35 -1.87 0.12 17.62
C LEU A 35 -2.60 1.02 18.62
N ILE A 36 -3.92 1.21 18.42
CA ILE A 36 -4.76 2.02 19.31
C ILE A 36 -4.86 1.36 20.70
N SER A 37 -5.27 0.09 20.77
CA SER A 37 -5.52 -0.60 22.05
C SER A 37 -4.26 -0.88 22.87
N SER A 38 -3.08 -0.91 22.24
CA SER A 38 -1.80 -1.01 22.97
C SER A 38 -1.25 0.33 23.45
N GLY A 39 -1.83 1.44 23.00
CA GLY A 39 -1.32 2.79 23.25
C GLY A 39 -0.13 3.19 22.38
N VAL A 40 0.36 2.29 21.50
CA VAL A 40 1.49 2.58 20.60
C VAL A 40 1.14 3.68 19.60
N ASP A 41 -0.12 3.76 19.19
CA ASP A 41 -0.62 4.79 18.27
C ASP A 41 -0.29 6.23 18.72
N TRP A 42 -0.31 6.47 20.04
CA TRP A 42 -0.02 7.78 20.63
C TRP A 42 1.46 8.19 20.58
N ILE A 43 2.36 7.22 20.35
CA ILE A 43 3.82 7.40 20.37
C ILE A 43 4.46 7.10 19.02
N ILE A 44 3.68 7.05 17.94
CA ILE A 44 4.15 6.96 16.55
C ILE A 44 3.73 8.22 15.78
N ARG A 45 4.43 8.53 14.68
CA ARG A 45 4.08 9.62 13.78
C ARG A 45 3.49 9.05 12.50
N HIS A 46 2.22 9.35 12.24
CA HIS A 46 1.54 8.95 11.02
C HIS A 46 1.92 9.84 9.83
N TYR A 47 2.04 9.21 8.67
CA TYR A 47 2.22 9.85 7.36
C TYR A 47 1.26 9.21 6.36
N ASP A 48 0.64 10.04 5.53
CA ASP A 48 -0.06 9.59 4.33
C ASP A 48 0.95 9.39 3.21
N ALA A 49 0.95 8.19 2.61
CA ALA A 49 1.81 7.88 1.49
C ALA A 49 1.40 8.68 0.26
N GLU A 50 2.40 9.10 -0.52
CA GLU A 50 2.18 9.61 -1.88
C GLU A 50 2.18 8.42 -2.86
N PRO A 51 1.47 8.47 -3.99
CA PRO A 51 1.55 7.41 -4.99
C PRO A 51 2.94 7.37 -5.64
N ALA A 52 3.47 6.16 -5.85
CA ALA A 52 4.74 5.99 -6.54
C ALA A 52 4.68 6.52 -7.99
N SER A 53 5.72 7.24 -8.40
CA SER A 53 5.86 7.72 -9.78
C SER A 53 6.19 6.56 -10.72
N ARG A 54 5.90 6.72 -12.01
CA ARG A 54 6.23 5.71 -13.02
C ARG A 54 7.75 5.43 -13.04
N GLU A 55 8.58 6.46 -12.92
CA GLU A 55 10.03 6.33 -12.87
C GLU A 55 10.49 5.54 -11.63
N GLN A 56 9.79 5.66 -10.50
CA GLN A 56 10.08 4.86 -9.30
C GLN A 56 9.76 3.38 -9.54
N LEU A 57 8.62 3.09 -10.16
CA LEU A 57 8.23 1.72 -10.53
C LEU A 57 9.20 1.10 -11.54
N GLU A 58 9.66 1.86 -12.53
CA GLU A 58 10.58 1.41 -13.59
C GLU A 58 11.98 1.04 -13.07
N ARG A 59 12.34 1.44 -11.84
CA ARG A 59 13.57 0.99 -11.18
C ARG A 59 13.50 -0.48 -10.73
N ALA A 60 12.31 -1.03 -10.55
CA ALA A 60 12.09 -2.41 -10.08
C ALA A 60 11.40 -3.31 -11.14
N HIS A 61 10.63 -2.72 -12.05
CA HIS A 61 9.81 -3.44 -13.01
C HIS A 61 10.05 -2.97 -14.45
N THR A 62 9.79 -3.83 -15.42
CA THR A 62 9.87 -3.44 -16.83
C THR A 62 8.72 -2.50 -17.20
N PRO A 63 8.91 -1.55 -18.15
CA PRO A 63 7.84 -0.69 -18.62
C PRO A 63 6.62 -1.48 -19.15
N ALA A 64 6.85 -2.63 -19.77
CA ALA A 64 5.80 -3.50 -20.28
C ALA A 64 4.96 -4.15 -19.16
N TYR A 65 5.57 -4.52 -18.04
CA TYR A 65 4.84 -5.05 -16.88
C TYR A 65 3.98 -3.95 -16.24
N ILE A 66 4.57 -2.78 -16.01
CA ILE A 66 3.86 -1.63 -15.44
C ILE A 66 2.64 -1.29 -16.30
N GLN A 67 2.84 -1.16 -17.62
CA GLN A 67 1.75 -0.85 -18.53
C GLN A 67 0.64 -1.91 -18.47
N ARG A 68 0.99 -3.20 -18.44
CA ARG A 68 0.00 -4.29 -18.32
C ARG A 68 -0.85 -4.17 -17.05
N VAL A 69 -0.25 -3.87 -15.90
CA VAL A 69 -0.98 -3.70 -14.63
C VAL A 69 -1.92 -2.50 -14.70
N PHE A 70 -1.45 -1.37 -15.25
CA PHE A 70 -2.27 -0.16 -15.43
C PHE A 70 -3.45 -0.43 -16.37
N ASP A 71 -3.22 -1.09 -17.50
CA ASP A 71 -4.26 -1.42 -18.48
C ASP A 71 -5.25 -2.47 -17.95
N SER A 72 -4.84 -3.29 -16.98
CA SER A 72 -5.70 -4.29 -16.34
C SER A 72 -6.57 -3.72 -15.23
N ALA A 73 -6.44 -2.43 -14.89
CA ALA A 73 -7.20 -1.85 -13.79
C ALA A 73 -8.69 -1.73 -14.14
N PRO A 74 -9.57 -2.47 -13.44
CA PRO A 74 -11.00 -2.38 -13.71
C PRO A 74 -11.53 -1.01 -13.30
N GLN A 75 -12.50 -0.51 -14.07
CA GLN A 75 -13.16 0.77 -13.76
C GLN A 75 -14.50 0.55 -13.05
N GLY A 76 -15.09 -0.64 -13.17
CA GLY A 76 -16.39 -0.97 -12.61
C GLY A 76 -16.32 -1.73 -11.28
N GLN A 77 -17.18 -2.73 -11.15
CA GLN A 77 -17.27 -3.60 -9.97
C GLN A 77 -16.65 -4.98 -10.22
N GLU A 78 -16.21 -5.22 -11.45
CA GLU A 78 -15.54 -6.45 -11.84
C GLU A 78 -14.20 -6.62 -11.11
N LEU A 79 -13.90 -7.89 -10.84
CA LEU A 79 -12.60 -8.34 -10.37
C LEU A 79 -11.84 -8.90 -11.56
N ILE A 80 -10.60 -8.47 -11.75
CA ILE A 80 -9.69 -9.01 -12.76
C ILE A 80 -8.63 -9.84 -12.04
N LEU A 81 -8.42 -11.07 -12.49
CA LEU A 81 -7.34 -11.92 -12.00
C LEU A 81 -6.08 -11.64 -12.81
N LEU A 82 -5.01 -11.18 -12.16
CA LEU A 82 -3.70 -11.02 -12.79
C LEU A 82 -2.99 -12.37 -12.96
N ASP A 83 -3.25 -13.31 -12.05
CA ASP A 83 -2.82 -14.70 -12.07
C ASP A 83 -3.79 -15.59 -11.26
N GLY A 84 -3.33 -16.74 -10.75
CA GLY A 84 -4.18 -17.73 -10.07
C GLY A 84 -4.69 -17.31 -8.68
N ASP A 85 -4.01 -16.37 -8.01
CA ASP A 85 -4.32 -15.94 -6.64
C ASP A 85 -4.22 -14.42 -6.42
N THR A 86 -3.97 -13.63 -7.47
CA THR A 86 -3.89 -12.16 -7.40
C THR A 86 -5.10 -11.50 -8.06
N GLY A 87 -6.08 -11.11 -7.24
CA GLY A 87 -7.27 -10.38 -7.66
C GLY A 87 -7.08 -8.88 -7.63
N MET A 88 -7.61 -8.21 -8.65
CA MET A 88 -7.53 -6.76 -8.82
C MET A 88 -8.94 -6.19 -8.98
N ASN A 89 -9.37 -5.38 -8.02
CA ASN A 89 -10.58 -4.56 -8.07
C ASN A 89 -10.26 -3.11 -8.48
N ARG A 90 -11.28 -2.25 -8.61
CA ARG A 90 -11.10 -0.87 -9.08
C ARG A 90 -10.21 0.03 -8.21
N TYR A 91 -9.97 -0.36 -6.96
CA TYR A 91 -9.13 0.37 -6.01
C TYR A 91 -7.70 -0.14 -5.97
N SER A 92 -7.45 -1.31 -6.57
CA SER A 92 -6.19 -2.04 -6.44
C SER A 92 -5.00 -1.30 -7.04
N LEU A 93 -5.20 -0.63 -8.18
CA LEU A 93 -4.13 0.17 -8.77
C LEU A 93 -3.73 1.32 -7.83
N SER A 94 -4.70 2.05 -7.29
CA SER A 94 -4.41 3.14 -6.35
C SER A 94 -3.72 2.63 -5.09
N ALA A 95 -4.23 1.54 -4.50
CA ALA A 95 -3.62 0.91 -3.33
C ALA A 95 -2.17 0.49 -3.59
N ALA A 96 -1.89 -0.14 -4.74
CA ALA A 96 -0.55 -0.57 -5.12
C ALA A 96 0.43 0.60 -5.29
N LEU A 97 -0.03 1.71 -5.90
CA LEU A 97 0.77 2.92 -6.07
C LEU A 97 1.13 3.55 -4.71
N HIS A 98 0.17 3.69 -3.81
CA HIS A 98 0.41 4.24 -2.48
C HIS A 98 1.25 3.30 -1.61
N ALA A 99 1.07 1.97 -1.72
CA ALA A 99 1.91 1.00 -1.03
C ALA A 99 3.38 1.10 -1.47
N ALA A 100 3.64 1.19 -2.78
CA ALA A 100 4.99 1.39 -3.30
C ALA A 100 5.57 2.75 -2.88
N GLY A 101 4.76 3.80 -2.92
CA GLY A 101 5.19 5.15 -2.55
C GLY A 101 5.43 5.31 -1.04
N ALA A 102 4.73 4.57 -0.20
CA ALA A 102 4.99 4.50 1.25
C ALA A 102 6.42 4.02 1.53
N VAL A 103 6.88 2.99 0.81
CA VAL A 103 8.25 2.47 0.93
C VAL A 103 9.26 3.51 0.49
N VAL A 104 9.03 4.19 -0.64
CA VAL A 104 9.94 5.26 -1.12
C VAL A 104 10.01 6.40 -0.11
N MET A 105 8.87 6.88 0.38
CA MET A 105 8.80 7.92 1.41
C MET A 105 9.55 7.48 2.68
N GLY A 106 9.34 6.24 3.13
CA GLY A 106 10.00 5.71 4.32
C GLY A 106 11.52 5.71 4.22
N VAL A 107 12.07 5.25 3.09
CA VAL A 107 13.51 5.29 2.83
C VAL A 107 14.01 6.74 2.85
N ASP A 108 13.29 7.65 2.20
CA ASP A 108 13.63 9.07 2.18
C ASP A 108 13.66 9.71 3.57
N LEU A 109 12.67 9.43 4.42
CA LEU A 109 12.60 9.95 5.80
C LEU A 109 13.81 9.50 6.63
N VAL A 110 14.26 8.26 6.46
CA VAL A 110 15.44 7.72 7.16
C VAL A 110 16.73 8.32 6.63
N LEU A 111 16.91 8.36 5.30
CA LEU A 111 18.14 8.90 4.69
C LEU A 111 18.31 10.40 4.95
N LYS A 112 17.20 11.15 5.02
CA LYS A 112 17.18 12.57 5.42
C LYS A 112 17.31 12.78 6.92
N GLN A 113 17.47 11.71 7.72
CA GLN A 113 17.59 11.74 9.18
C GLN A 113 16.39 12.39 9.90
N GLN A 114 15.21 12.40 9.27
CA GLN A 114 13.99 12.94 9.86
C GLN A 114 13.39 11.97 10.88
N HIS A 115 13.53 10.67 10.62
CA HIS A 115 13.20 9.60 11.55
C HIS A 115 14.33 8.58 11.64
N ARG A 116 14.50 7.96 12.82
CA ARG A 116 15.47 6.89 13.01
C ARG A 116 15.04 5.60 12.31
N ASN A 117 13.74 5.35 12.27
CA ASN A 117 13.12 4.19 11.65
C ASN A 117 11.68 4.52 11.26
N VAL A 118 11.16 3.71 10.35
CA VAL A 118 9.83 3.83 9.76
C VAL A 118 9.23 2.43 9.63
N PHE A 119 7.90 2.34 9.64
CA PHE A 119 7.13 1.15 9.30
C PHE A 119 6.12 1.48 8.21
#